data_AF-A0A925UA78-F1
#
_entry.id   AF-A0A925UA78-F1
#
_cell.length_a   1.000
_cell.length_b   1.000
_cell.length_c   1.000
_cell.angle_alpha   90.00
_cell.angle_beta   90.00
_cell.angle_gamma   90.00
#
_symmetry.space_group_name_H-M   'P 1'
#
loop_
_entity.id
_entity.type
_entity.pdbx_description
1 polymer ?
#
loop_
_entity_poly.entity_id
_entity_poly.type
_entity_poly.pdbx_seq_one_letter_code
_entity_poly.pdbx_strand_id
1 'polypeptide(L)'
;MKSQFFSCLLLLSSISVFSQPAMQKQFRNEFKQMAYVSSGSFNMKNATAGGETANVILSAFYVSQEVTNKEYREFIADIKLHPTKKLVKKIYPDSTLIINYSEIEKDILDSAKFPYQDYFSNKKYDNFPVTGVSTKHADYYTLWKSVKEWEFYKHSVKPVSRHKGASMPLRIPSEAQMAYVKYKSLQPLSKERKELNIAGKENVKGFYMVKQEPQVLKVM
;
A
#
# COMPACT_ATOMS: atom_id res chain seq x y z
N MET A 1 56.77 41.73 15.19
CA MET A 1 55.62 42.47 14.64
C MET A 1 54.81 41.53 13.76
N LYS A 2 53.54 41.28 14.15
CA LYS A 2 52.32 41.01 13.36
C LYS A 2 52.48 40.27 12.00
N SER A 3 51.85 39.09 11.85
CA SER A 3 50.57 38.89 11.10
C SER A 3 50.80 38.39 9.66
N GLN A 4 50.06 37.47 9.03
CA GLN A 4 48.98 36.56 9.39
C GLN A 4 48.90 35.44 8.34
N PHE A 5 48.28 34.33 8.77
CA PHE A 5 47.71 33.20 8.03
C PHE A 5 47.20 33.50 6.61
N PHE A 6 47.50 32.62 5.64
CA PHE A 6 46.51 32.20 4.64
C PHE A 6 46.59 30.70 4.37
N SER A 7 45.56 30.04 4.90
CA SER A 7 45.22 28.63 4.75
C SER A 7 44.68 28.38 3.34
N CYS A 8 45.36 27.55 2.56
CA CYS A 8 44.83 27.01 1.30
C CYS A 8 44.51 25.52 1.50
N LEU A 9 43.51 25.26 2.33
CA LEU A 9 42.89 23.95 2.52
C LEU A 9 41.92 23.68 1.36
N LEU A 10 42.43 23.24 0.21
CA LEU A 10 41.63 22.67 -0.87
C LEU A 10 41.68 21.14 -0.78
N LEU A 11 41.05 20.59 0.25
CA LEU A 11 40.58 19.20 0.23
C LEU A 11 39.13 19.24 -0.27
N LEU A 12 39.00 19.21 -1.61
CA LEU A 12 37.72 18.95 -2.27
C LEU A 12 37.22 17.58 -1.83
N SER A 13 36.19 17.64 -1.00
CA SER A 13 35.30 16.56 -0.63
C SER A 13 34.68 15.92 -1.87
N SER A 14 35.29 14.84 -2.36
CA SER A 14 34.57 13.86 -3.18
C SER A 14 33.65 13.06 -2.26
N ILE A 15 32.56 13.69 -1.80
CA ILE A 15 31.38 12.95 -1.34
C ILE A 15 30.79 12.36 -2.61
N SER A 16 31.15 11.11 -2.88
CA SER A 16 30.48 10.27 -3.86
C SER A 16 29.00 10.20 -3.46
N VAL A 17 28.18 11.06 -4.07
CA VAL A 17 26.74 10.92 -4.07
C VAL A 17 26.46 9.64 -4.85
N PHE A 18 26.38 8.52 -4.14
CA PHE A 18 25.87 7.28 -4.68
C PHE A 18 24.38 7.49 -4.92
N SER A 19 24.04 8.11 -6.05
CA SER A 19 22.68 8.13 -6.55
C SER A 19 22.24 6.68 -6.67
N GLN A 20 21.12 6.31 -6.03
CA GLN A 20 20.50 4.99 -6.19
C GLN A 20 19.40 5.07 -7.27
N PRO A 21 19.71 5.05 -8.58
CA PRO A 21 18.68 4.99 -9.62
C PRO A 21 17.91 3.66 -9.57
N ALA A 22 18.51 2.60 -9.02
CA ALA A 22 17.90 1.28 -8.89
C ALA A 22 16.71 1.28 -7.91
N MET A 23 16.85 1.94 -6.75
CA MET A 23 15.78 2.04 -5.74
C MET A 23 14.58 2.81 -6.31
N GLN A 24 14.82 3.91 -7.03
CA GLN A 24 13.76 4.70 -7.66
C GLN A 24 13.08 3.98 -8.84
N LYS A 25 13.77 3.09 -9.56
CA LYS A 25 13.18 2.29 -10.64
C LYS A 25 12.31 1.15 -10.10
N GLN A 26 12.73 0.52 -9.00
CA GLN A 26 11.92 -0.50 -8.31
C GLN A 26 10.65 0.11 -7.71
N PHE A 27 10.77 1.25 -7.00
CA PHE A 27 9.63 1.96 -6.42
C PHE A 27 8.59 2.39 -7.47
N ARG A 28 9.03 2.85 -8.66
CA ARG A 28 8.12 3.25 -9.76
C ARG A 28 7.23 2.13 -10.30
N ASN A 29 7.62 0.86 -10.15
CA ASN A 29 6.87 -0.28 -10.71
C ASN A 29 5.82 -0.87 -9.75
N GLU A 30 5.94 -0.65 -8.44
CA GLU A 30 5.04 -1.27 -7.46
C GLU A 30 3.67 -0.57 -7.39
N PHE A 31 3.64 0.76 -7.48
CA PHE A 31 2.38 1.52 -7.45
C PHE A 31 1.60 1.47 -8.78
N LYS A 32 2.21 0.94 -9.85
CA LYS A 32 1.59 0.79 -11.18
C LYS A 32 0.74 -0.49 -11.31
N GLN A 33 0.73 -1.35 -10.30
CA GLN A 33 0.13 -2.69 -10.35
C GLN A 33 -1.27 -2.78 -9.70
N MET A 34 -1.97 -1.66 -9.51
CA MET A 34 -3.37 -1.69 -9.10
C MET A 34 -4.29 -1.76 -10.34
N ALA A 35 -5.26 -2.66 -10.32
CA ALA A 35 -6.27 -2.76 -11.35
C ALA A 35 -7.40 -1.77 -11.10
N TYR A 36 -7.89 -1.12 -12.16
CA TYR A 36 -9.05 -0.25 -12.10
C TYR A 36 -10.35 -1.08 -12.09
N VAL A 37 -11.25 -0.73 -11.18
CA VAL A 37 -12.59 -1.31 -11.05
C VAL A 37 -13.59 -0.19 -11.27
N SER A 38 -14.34 -0.30 -12.39
CA SER A 38 -15.41 0.64 -12.75
C SER A 38 -16.49 0.72 -11.67
N SER A 39 -17.12 1.87 -11.49
CA SER A 39 -18.34 1.99 -10.68
C SER A 39 -19.46 1.08 -11.20
N GLY A 40 -20.37 0.68 -10.32
CA GLY A 40 -21.59 -0.02 -10.71
C GLY A 40 -22.36 -0.57 -9.53
N SER A 41 -23.41 -1.32 -9.83
CA SER A 41 -24.25 -1.98 -8.84
C SER A 41 -24.22 -3.49 -9.01
N PHE A 42 -24.34 -4.23 -7.91
CA PHE A 42 -24.53 -5.68 -7.94
C PHE A 42 -25.37 -6.13 -6.76
N ASN A 43 -25.98 -7.31 -6.89
CA ASN A 43 -26.70 -7.94 -5.79
C ASN A 43 -25.73 -8.78 -4.98
N MET A 44 -25.51 -8.41 -3.72
CA MET A 44 -24.64 -9.11 -2.79
C MET A 44 -25.49 -9.90 -1.80
N LYS A 45 -25.18 -11.19 -1.60
CA LYS A 45 -25.81 -11.98 -0.52
C LYS A 45 -25.30 -11.48 0.82
N ASN A 46 -26.20 -11.09 1.70
CA ASN A 46 -25.86 -10.71 3.06
C ASN A 46 -25.77 -11.98 3.92
N ALA A 47 -24.56 -12.32 4.38
CA ALA A 47 -24.33 -13.48 5.23
C ALA A 47 -24.97 -13.33 6.62
N THR A 48 -25.24 -12.10 7.08
CA THR A 48 -25.79 -11.78 8.41
C THR A 48 -27.32 -11.74 8.42
N ALA A 49 -27.97 -11.51 7.27
CA ALA A 49 -29.43 -11.44 7.12
C ALA A 49 -30.00 -12.67 6.40
N GLY A 50 -29.63 -13.89 6.86
CA GLY A 50 -30.24 -15.14 6.36
C GLY A 50 -30.04 -15.42 4.86
N GLY A 51 -29.08 -14.77 4.19
CA GLY A 51 -28.83 -14.95 2.77
C GLY A 51 -29.64 -14.05 1.84
N GLU A 52 -30.37 -13.07 2.38
CA GLU A 52 -31.06 -12.05 1.58
C GLU A 52 -30.08 -11.27 0.70
N THR A 53 -30.46 -11.02 -0.55
CA THR A 53 -29.65 -10.25 -1.50
C THR A 53 -29.94 -8.77 -1.35
N ALA A 54 -28.92 -7.98 -1.03
CA ALA A 54 -29.00 -6.53 -1.04
C ALA A 54 -28.39 -5.97 -2.33
N ASN A 55 -29.04 -4.96 -2.92
CA ASN A 55 -28.44 -4.19 -4.00
C ASN A 55 -27.38 -3.24 -3.42
N VAL A 56 -26.14 -3.38 -3.89
CA VAL A 56 -25.00 -2.57 -3.44
C VAL A 56 -24.48 -1.76 -4.61
N ILE A 57 -24.37 -0.45 -4.42
CA ILE A 57 -23.81 0.50 -5.40
C ILE A 57 -22.42 0.92 -4.93
N LEU A 58 -21.42 0.80 -5.80
CA LEU A 58 -20.03 1.16 -5.52
C LEU A 58 -19.54 2.19 -6.55
N SER A 59 -18.87 3.23 -6.05
CA SER A 59 -18.04 4.12 -6.88
C SER A 59 -16.83 3.37 -7.43
N ALA A 60 -16.19 3.91 -8.47
CA ALA A 60 -14.97 3.35 -9.02
C ALA A 60 -13.81 3.38 -8.00
N PHE A 61 -12.93 2.39 -8.09
CA PHE A 61 -11.76 2.28 -7.23
C PHE A 61 -10.66 1.48 -7.92
N TYR A 62 -9.44 1.62 -7.42
CA TYR A 62 -8.32 0.76 -7.76
C TYR A 62 -8.13 -0.31 -6.68
N VAL A 63 -7.77 -1.52 -7.07
CA VAL A 63 -7.48 -2.64 -6.16
C VAL A 63 -6.14 -3.28 -6.53
N SER A 64 -5.30 -3.56 -5.56
CA SER A 64 -4.01 -4.23 -5.77
C SER A 64 -4.19 -5.73 -6.00
N GLN A 65 -3.12 -6.40 -6.41
CA GLN A 65 -2.95 -7.84 -6.15
C GLN A 65 -2.71 -8.08 -4.65
N GLU A 66 -2.62 -9.35 -4.24
CA GLU A 66 -2.28 -9.69 -2.85
C GLU A 66 -0.91 -9.14 -2.48
N VAL A 67 -0.81 -8.60 -1.27
CA VAL A 67 0.45 -8.14 -0.70
C VAL A 67 1.39 -9.31 -0.53
N THR A 68 2.59 -9.17 -1.07
CA THR A 68 3.60 -10.22 -1.09
C THR A 68 4.43 -10.27 0.20
N ASN A 69 5.07 -11.41 0.45
CA ASN A 69 6.03 -11.54 1.55
C ASN A 69 7.16 -10.50 1.46
N LYS A 70 7.66 -10.24 0.25
CA LYS A 70 8.72 -9.24 0.04
C LYS A 70 8.29 -7.86 0.47
N GLU A 71 7.14 -7.38 -0.02
CA GLU A 71 6.63 -6.05 0.31
C GLU A 71 6.35 -5.90 1.80
N TYR A 72 5.77 -6.92 2.42
CA TYR A 72 5.47 -6.88 3.85
C TYR A 72 6.77 -6.89 4.69
N ARG A 73 7.82 -7.59 4.26
CA ARG A 73 9.13 -7.50 4.92
C ARG A 73 9.78 -6.12 4.81
N GLU A 74 9.59 -5.42 3.69
CA GLU A 74 10.08 -4.04 3.56
C GLU A 74 9.41 -3.11 4.58
N PHE A 75 8.11 -3.26 4.78
CA PHE A 75 7.37 -2.59 5.85
C PHE A 75 7.94 -2.90 7.24
N ILE A 76 8.12 -4.18 7.56
CA ILE A 76 8.69 -4.61 8.84
C ILE A 76 10.12 -4.07 9.04
N ALA A 77 10.94 -4.08 8.00
CA ALA A 77 12.30 -3.56 8.05
C ALA A 77 12.32 -2.05 8.29
N ASP A 78 11.44 -1.28 7.65
CA ASP A 78 11.33 0.17 7.85
C ASP A 78 10.87 0.51 9.28
N ILE A 79 9.97 -0.31 9.85
CA ILE A 79 9.55 -0.19 11.26
C ILE A 79 10.74 -0.33 12.20
N LYS A 80 11.48 -1.43 12.06
CA LYS A 80 12.62 -1.77 12.93
C LYS A 80 13.75 -0.75 12.80
N LEU A 81 13.98 -0.22 11.60
CA LEU A 81 15.04 0.74 11.34
C LEU A 81 14.71 2.14 11.89
N HIS A 82 13.43 2.47 12.08
CA HIS A 82 12.99 3.80 12.47
C HIS A 82 11.98 3.78 13.63
N PRO A 83 12.36 3.29 14.83
CA PRO A 83 11.43 3.07 15.94
C PRO A 83 10.73 4.34 16.45
N THR A 84 11.29 5.52 16.15
CA THR A 84 10.76 6.83 16.54
C THR A 84 9.74 7.42 15.55
N LYS A 85 9.59 6.83 14.35
CA LYS A 85 8.59 7.27 13.36
C LYS A 85 7.17 6.94 13.82
N LYS A 86 6.21 7.66 13.24
CA LYS A 86 4.79 7.54 13.56
C LYS A 86 3.95 7.47 12.29
N LEU A 87 2.90 6.66 12.31
CA LEU A 87 1.82 6.71 11.33
C LEU A 87 0.69 7.56 11.87
N VAL A 88 0.02 8.29 10.98
CA VAL A 88 -1.09 9.17 11.32
C VAL A 88 -2.30 8.73 10.51
N LYS A 89 -3.35 8.24 11.18
CA LYS A 89 -4.63 7.85 10.59
C LYS A 89 -5.68 8.88 10.99
N LYS A 90 -6.20 9.64 10.02
CA LYS A 90 -7.35 10.52 10.25
C LYS A 90 -8.63 9.67 10.27
N ILE A 91 -9.37 9.67 11.38
CA ILE A 91 -10.57 8.83 11.56
C ILE A 91 -11.84 9.68 11.32
N TYR A 92 -11.88 10.87 11.92
CA TYR A 92 -12.92 11.89 11.71
C TYR A 92 -12.27 13.26 11.47
N PRO A 93 -13.02 14.30 11.09
CA PRO A 93 -12.47 15.64 10.89
C PRO A 93 -11.58 16.12 12.05
N ASP A 94 -11.99 15.79 13.27
CA ASP A 94 -11.36 16.25 14.52
C ASP A 94 -10.65 15.14 15.30
N SER A 95 -10.64 13.89 14.81
CA SER A 95 -9.97 12.78 15.47
C SER A 95 -8.87 12.17 14.63
N THR A 96 -7.70 12.07 15.25
CA THR A 96 -6.49 11.53 14.62
C THR A 96 -5.92 10.46 15.53
N LEU A 97 -5.72 9.27 14.97
CA LEU A 97 -5.00 8.19 15.61
C LEU A 97 -3.52 8.28 15.20
N ILE A 98 -2.66 8.39 16.21
CA ILE A 98 -1.20 8.36 16.04
C ILE A 98 -0.73 6.98 16.49
N ILE A 99 -0.01 6.29 15.62
CA ILE A 99 0.52 4.95 15.89
C ILE A 99 2.04 5.04 15.85
N ASN A 100 2.71 4.70 16.94
CA ASN A 100 4.17 4.70 16.99
C ASN A 100 4.73 3.42 16.37
N TYR A 101 5.85 3.50 15.65
CA TYR A 101 6.48 2.32 15.05
C TYR A 101 6.87 1.27 16.10
N SER A 102 7.35 1.72 17.26
CA SER A 102 7.66 0.87 18.41
C SER A 102 6.46 0.10 18.99
N GLU A 103 5.23 0.59 18.81
CA GLU A 103 4.02 -0.14 19.20
C GLU A 103 3.69 -1.24 18.20
N ILE A 104 3.87 -0.96 16.91
CA ILE A 104 3.68 -1.95 15.85
C ILE A 104 4.72 -3.07 16.00
N GLU A 105 5.97 -2.71 16.34
CA GLU A 105 7.07 -3.67 16.47
C GLU A 105 6.77 -4.80 17.47
N LYS A 106 6.14 -4.46 18.59
CA LYS A 106 5.77 -5.42 19.65
C LYS A 106 4.75 -6.46 19.21
N ASP A 107 4.00 -6.17 18.15
CA ASP A 107 2.88 -6.98 17.65
C ASP A 107 3.27 -7.69 16.32
N ILE A 108 4.51 -7.56 15.85
CA ILE A 108 4.98 -8.14 14.58
C ILE A 108 4.81 -9.67 14.58
N LEU A 109 4.46 -10.17 13.39
CA LEU A 109 4.38 -11.58 13.05
C LEU A 109 5.59 -12.36 13.60
N ASP A 110 5.32 -13.28 14.53
CA ASP A 110 6.32 -14.23 15.00
C ASP A 110 6.30 -15.45 14.09
N SER A 111 7.27 -15.53 13.18
CA SER A 111 7.40 -16.62 12.21
C SER A 111 7.51 -18.00 12.89
N ALA A 112 7.94 -18.05 14.16
CA ALA A 112 8.04 -19.30 14.92
C ALA A 112 6.67 -19.93 15.22
N LYS A 113 5.58 -19.14 15.17
CA LYS A 113 4.21 -19.60 15.43
C LYS A 113 3.52 -20.21 14.22
N PHE A 114 4.18 -20.24 13.06
CA PHE A 114 3.61 -20.77 11.83
C PHE A 114 4.12 -22.19 11.52
N PRO A 115 3.28 -23.05 10.90
CA PRO A 115 3.69 -24.40 10.52
C PRO A 115 4.85 -24.40 9.51
N TYR A 116 5.00 -23.34 8.71
CA TYR A 116 6.10 -23.15 7.77
C TYR A 116 6.98 -21.97 8.21
N GLN A 117 7.96 -22.26 9.06
CA GLN A 117 8.76 -21.24 9.76
C GLN A 117 9.60 -20.36 8.82
N ASP A 118 9.99 -20.87 7.65
CA ASP A 118 10.78 -20.13 6.68
C ASP A 118 9.94 -19.45 5.59
N TYR A 119 8.62 -19.66 5.55
CA TYR A 119 7.75 -19.13 4.49
C TYR A 119 7.89 -17.61 4.35
N PHE A 120 7.84 -16.91 5.48
CA PHE A 120 7.91 -15.45 5.48
C PHE A 120 9.33 -14.92 5.21
N SER A 121 10.37 -15.62 5.67
CA SER A 121 11.76 -15.12 5.63
C SER A 121 12.54 -15.56 4.38
N ASN A 122 12.15 -16.66 3.74
CA ASN A 122 12.87 -17.25 2.61
C ASN A 122 12.57 -16.53 1.30
N LYS A 123 13.64 -16.17 0.56
CA LYS A 123 13.58 -15.46 -0.72
C LYS A 123 12.78 -16.20 -1.80
N LYS A 124 12.71 -17.52 -1.72
CA LYS A 124 11.91 -18.36 -2.63
C LYS A 124 10.44 -17.96 -2.66
N TYR A 125 9.93 -17.41 -1.55
CA TYR A 125 8.52 -17.03 -1.40
C TYR A 125 8.26 -15.53 -1.53
N ASP A 126 9.20 -14.76 -2.10
CA ASP A 126 9.11 -13.29 -2.21
C ASP A 126 7.85 -12.79 -2.90
N ASN A 127 7.44 -13.49 -3.96
CA ASN A 127 6.27 -13.12 -4.78
C ASN A 127 5.00 -13.86 -4.36
N PHE A 128 5.01 -14.57 -3.23
CA PHE A 128 3.83 -15.23 -2.69
C PHE A 128 3.14 -14.30 -1.69
N PRO A 129 1.82 -14.45 -1.51
CA PRO A 129 1.07 -13.60 -0.58
C PRO A 129 1.57 -13.76 0.85
N VAL A 130 1.65 -12.66 1.57
CA VAL A 130 1.93 -12.71 3.01
C VAL A 130 0.75 -13.34 3.74
N THR A 131 1.04 -14.26 4.67
CA THR A 131 0.02 -14.99 5.45
C THR A 131 0.13 -14.67 6.92
N GLY A 132 -0.95 -14.96 7.67
CA GLY A 132 -0.95 -14.80 9.13
C GLY A 132 -1.03 -13.35 9.61
N VAL A 133 -1.28 -12.40 8.71
CA VAL A 133 -1.37 -10.98 9.03
C VAL A 133 -2.74 -10.67 9.62
N SER A 134 -2.78 -10.05 10.79
CA SER A 134 -4.03 -9.57 11.39
C SER A 134 -4.60 -8.37 10.64
N THR A 135 -5.92 -8.14 10.71
CA THR A 135 -6.55 -6.97 10.09
C THR A 135 -5.91 -5.66 10.56
N LYS A 136 -5.54 -5.58 11.84
CA LYS A 136 -4.83 -4.42 12.42
C LYS A 136 -3.48 -4.17 11.73
N HIS A 137 -2.73 -5.22 11.44
CA HIS A 137 -1.44 -5.13 10.77
C HIS A 137 -1.56 -4.81 9.28
N ALA A 138 -2.56 -5.38 8.61
CA ALA A 138 -2.89 -5.02 7.23
C ALA A 138 -3.25 -3.52 7.15
N ASP A 139 -4.00 -3.00 8.13
CA ASP A 139 -4.31 -1.57 8.25
C ASP A 139 -3.03 -0.73 8.41
N TYR A 140 -2.12 -1.12 9.31
CA TYR A 140 -0.83 -0.44 9.48
C TYR A 140 0.01 -0.45 8.20
N TYR A 141 0.04 -1.57 7.49
CA TYR A 141 0.73 -1.68 6.21
C TYR A 141 0.14 -0.72 5.17
N THR A 142 -1.19 -0.64 5.04
CA THR A 142 -1.83 0.27 4.08
C THR A 142 -1.54 1.75 4.39
N LEU A 143 -1.51 2.12 5.67
CA LEU A 143 -1.13 3.46 6.12
C LEU A 143 0.33 3.76 5.81
N TRP A 144 1.24 2.84 6.14
CA TRP A 144 2.66 2.97 5.83
C TRP A 144 2.89 3.13 4.33
N LYS A 145 2.28 2.27 3.51
CA LYS A 145 2.43 2.32 2.04
C LYS A 145 1.90 3.64 1.48
N SER A 146 0.81 4.18 2.04
CA SER A 146 0.28 5.50 1.68
C SER A 146 1.26 6.63 2.00
N VAL A 147 1.93 6.58 3.15
CA VAL A 147 2.96 7.55 3.53
C VAL A 147 4.15 7.46 2.58
N LYS A 148 4.64 6.24 2.28
CA LYS A 148 5.74 6.03 1.33
C LYS A 148 5.39 6.55 -0.07
N GLU A 149 4.16 6.35 -0.52
CA GLU A 149 3.66 6.86 -1.79
C GLU A 149 3.67 8.39 -1.81
N TRP A 150 3.14 9.02 -0.75
CA TRP A 150 3.12 10.47 -0.61
C TRP A 150 4.51 11.10 -0.53
N GLU A 151 5.42 10.49 0.23
CA GLU A 151 6.83 10.88 0.31
C GLU A 151 7.49 10.81 -1.07
N PHE A 152 7.26 9.75 -1.83
CA PHE A 152 7.78 9.64 -3.19
C PHE A 152 7.28 10.76 -4.11
N TYR A 153 5.99 11.10 -4.05
CA TYR A 153 5.42 12.19 -4.86
C TYR A 153 5.99 13.57 -4.52
N LYS A 154 6.25 13.84 -3.23
CA LYS A 154 6.89 15.11 -2.82
C LYS A 154 8.26 15.32 -3.45
N HIS A 155 9.03 14.25 -3.62
CA HIS A 155 10.41 14.31 -4.11
C HIS A 155 10.54 14.08 -5.63
N SER A 156 9.47 13.69 -6.33
CA SER A 156 9.48 13.54 -7.78
C SER A 156 9.14 14.87 -8.45
N VAL A 157 10.11 15.39 -9.20
CA VAL A 157 10.11 16.75 -9.76
C VAL A 157 9.07 16.90 -10.86
N LYS A 158 7.85 17.28 -10.48
CA LYS A 158 6.86 18.13 -11.16
C LYS A 158 5.60 18.07 -10.29
N PRO A 159 5.21 19.15 -9.59
CA PRO A 159 3.91 19.19 -8.93
C PRO A 159 2.85 19.10 -10.03
N VAL A 160 2.37 17.89 -10.31
CA VAL A 160 1.28 17.67 -11.24
C VAL A 160 0.07 18.33 -10.61
N SER A 161 -0.31 19.49 -11.14
CA SER A 161 -1.43 20.33 -10.68
C SER A 161 -2.76 19.57 -10.63
N ARG A 162 -2.82 18.35 -11.18
CA ARG A 162 -3.96 17.42 -11.16
C ARG A 162 -4.08 16.55 -9.89
N HIS A 163 -3.10 16.56 -8.99
CA HIS A 163 -3.19 15.85 -7.70
C HIS A 163 -3.61 16.77 -6.54
N LYS A 164 -4.29 17.89 -6.84
CA LYS A 164 -5.01 18.70 -5.83
C LYS A 164 -6.28 18.02 -5.30
N GLY A 165 -6.66 16.86 -5.84
CA GLY A 165 -7.56 15.95 -5.15
C GLY A 165 -6.73 15.14 -4.17
N ALA A 166 -6.99 15.30 -2.87
CA ALA A 166 -6.38 14.49 -1.82
C ALA A 166 -6.33 13.02 -2.28
N SER A 167 -5.12 12.50 -2.54
CA SER A 167 -4.95 11.08 -2.81
C SER A 167 -5.47 10.35 -1.58
N MET A 168 -6.66 9.74 -1.69
CA MET A 168 -7.23 8.96 -0.61
C MET A 168 -6.18 7.93 -0.19
N PRO A 169 -5.93 7.77 1.13
CA PRO A 169 -4.98 6.77 1.59
C PRO A 169 -5.42 5.38 1.14
N LEU A 170 -4.44 4.53 0.85
CA LEU A 170 -4.66 3.10 0.69
C LEU A 170 -5.33 2.56 1.95
N ARG A 171 -6.24 1.61 1.75
CA ARG A 171 -6.93 0.91 2.83
C ARG A 171 -7.23 -0.53 2.45
N ILE A 172 -7.65 -1.33 3.42
CA ILE A 172 -8.22 -2.66 3.15
C ILE A 172 -9.57 -2.47 2.43
N PRO A 173 -9.87 -3.27 1.37
CA PRO A 173 -11.18 -3.26 0.73
C PRO A 173 -12.29 -3.65 1.70
N SER A 174 -13.47 -3.03 1.53
CA SER A 174 -14.67 -3.54 2.20
C SER A 174 -15.07 -4.90 1.63
N GLU A 175 -15.86 -5.67 2.39
CA GLU A 175 -16.42 -6.94 1.92
C GLU A 175 -17.20 -6.76 0.61
N ALA A 176 -18.01 -5.69 0.52
CA ALA A 176 -18.72 -5.33 -0.70
C ALA A 176 -17.79 -5.08 -1.89
N GLN A 177 -16.67 -4.38 -1.68
CA GLN A 177 -15.68 -4.14 -2.73
C GLN A 177 -15.04 -5.45 -3.21
N MET A 178 -14.67 -6.34 -2.29
CA MET A 178 -14.12 -7.67 -2.64
C MET A 178 -15.13 -8.55 -3.37
N ALA A 179 -16.37 -8.59 -2.88
CA ALA A 179 -17.45 -9.33 -3.54
C ALA A 179 -17.72 -8.79 -4.94
N TYR A 180 -17.64 -7.47 -5.14
CA TYR A 180 -17.78 -6.84 -6.45
C TYR A 180 -16.65 -7.18 -7.42
N VAL A 181 -15.39 -7.16 -6.95
CA VAL A 181 -14.22 -7.59 -7.75
C VAL A 181 -14.40 -9.05 -8.19
N LYS A 182 -14.81 -9.93 -7.27
CA LYS A 182 -15.10 -11.32 -7.58
C LYS A 182 -16.24 -11.44 -8.59
N TYR A 183 -17.35 -10.74 -8.37
CA TYR A 183 -18.48 -10.71 -9.30
C TYR A 183 -18.08 -10.29 -10.72
N LYS A 184 -17.32 -9.19 -10.86
CA LYS A 184 -16.79 -8.71 -12.15
C LYS A 184 -15.87 -9.74 -12.81
N SER A 185 -15.03 -10.44 -12.04
CA SER A 185 -14.14 -11.48 -12.58
C SER A 185 -14.88 -12.71 -13.15
N LEU A 186 -16.08 -12.99 -12.64
CA LEU A 186 -16.91 -14.12 -13.06
C LEU A 186 -17.77 -13.84 -14.31
N GLN A 187 -17.90 -12.58 -14.74
CA GLN A 187 -18.69 -12.24 -15.92
C GLN A 187 -18.05 -12.76 -17.22
N PRO A 188 -18.86 -13.18 -18.22
CA PRO A 188 -18.37 -13.59 -19.53
C PRO A 188 -17.55 -12.46 -20.19
N LEU A 189 -16.52 -12.85 -20.95
CA LEU A 189 -15.45 -12.02 -21.51
C LEU A 189 -15.93 -10.75 -22.23
N SER A 190 -16.10 -9.65 -21.51
CA SER A 190 -16.07 -8.30 -22.07
C SER A 190 -14.61 -7.78 -22.06
N LYS A 191 -14.32 -6.77 -22.90
CA LYS A 191 -12.98 -6.16 -23.06
C LYS A 191 -12.29 -5.75 -21.73
N GLU A 192 -13.04 -5.56 -20.64
CA GLU A 192 -12.55 -5.25 -19.28
C GLU A 192 -11.63 -6.33 -18.68
N ARG A 193 -11.70 -7.60 -19.13
CA ARG A 193 -10.93 -8.69 -18.49
C ARG A 193 -9.41 -8.57 -18.65
N LYS A 194 -8.89 -7.85 -19.65
CA LYS A 194 -7.44 -7.72 -19.84
C LYS A 194 -6.74 -6.96 -18.70
N GLU A 195 -7.49 -6.20 -17.89
CA GLU A 195 -6.92 -5.34 -16.84
C GLU A 195 -7.14 -5.89 -15.41
N LEU A 196 -8.01 -6.89 -15.22
CA LEU A 196 -8.47 -7.39 -13.92
C LEU A 196 -7.97 -8.81 -13.58
N ASN A 197 -6.72 -9.14 -13.93
CA ASN A 197 -6.10 -10.43 -13.59
C ASN A 197 -5.67 -10.45 -12.11
N ILE A 198 -6.64 -10.51 -11.19
CA ILE A 198 -6.43 -10.49 -9.72
C ILE A 198 -6.78 -11.84 -9.08
N ALA A 199 -7.57 -12.68 -9.74
CA ALA A 199 -8.05 -13.93 -9.17
C ALA A 199 -7.37 -15.13 -9.84
N GLY A 200 -6.37 -15.70 -9.18
CA GLY A 200 -5.70 -16.89 -9.68
C GLY A 200 -4.71 -17.49 -8.70
N LYS A 201 -5.19 -17.87 -7.50
CA LYS A 201 -4.64 -18.93 -6.63
C LYS A 201 -5.53 -19.11 -5.40
N GLU A 202 -6.50 -20.02 -5.50
CA GLU A 202 -7.18 -20.55 -4.31
C GLU A 202 -6.15 -21.35 -3.50
N ASN A 203 -5.88 -20.91 -2.26
CA ASN A 203 -5.32 -21.63 -1.10
C ASN A 203 -4.25 -20.91 -0.27
N VAL A 204 -4.06 -19.59 -0.42
CA VAL A 204 -3.24 -18.83 0.53
C VAL A 204 -3.95 -17.52 0.86
N LYS A 205 -4.32 -17.32 2.14
CA LYS A 205 -5.03 -16.11 2.59
C LYS A 205 -4.06 -14.91 2.65
N GLY A 206 -3.86 -14.24 1.51
CA GLY A 206 -3.24 -12.91 1.44
C GLY A 206 -4.24 -11.80 1.75
N PHE A 207 -3.77 -10.55 1.78
CA PHE A 207 -4.64 -9.37 1.86
C PHE A 207 -4.38 -8.40 0.71
N TYR A 208 -5.39 -7.58 0.39
CA TYR A 208 -5.41 -6.65 -0.74
C TYR A 208 -5.50 -5.21 -0.25
N MET A 209 -5.12 -4.25 -1.09
CA MET A 209 -5.28 -2.82 -0.83
C MET A 209 -6.18 -2.20 -1.89
N VAL A 210 -6.95 -1.18 -1.50
CA VAL A 210 -7.73 -0.36 -2.42
C VAL A 210 -7.43 1.12 -2.27
N LYS A 211 -7.57 1.84 -3.38
CA LYS A 211 -7.51 3.29 -3.48
C LYS A 211 -8.76 3.80 -4.17
N GLN A 212 -9.51 4.67 -3.51
CA GLN A 212 -10.68 5.29 -4.15
C GLN A 212 -10.24 6.30 -5.21
N GLU A 213 -10.98 6.36 -6.31
CA GLU A 213 -10.81 7.44 -7.27
C GLU A 213 -11.34 8.75 -6.65
N PRO A 214 -10.59 9.86 -6.75
CA PRO A 214 -11.10 11.15 -6.31
C PRO A 214 -12.33 11.52 -7.14
N GLN A 215 -13.46 11.76 -6.47
CA GLN A 215 -14.65 12.31 -7.13
C GLN A 215 -14.29 13.72 -7.61
N VAL A 216 -14.07 13.89 -8.91
CA VAL A 216 -13.92 15.23 -9.49
C VAL A 216 -15.28 15.88 -9.38
N LEU A 217 -15.43 16.83 -8.44
CA LEU A 217 -16.54 17.78 -8.47
C LEU A 217 -16.46 18.50 -9.82
N LYS A 218 -17.25 18.03 -10.80
CA LYS A 218 -17.64 18.84 -11.94
C LYS A 218 -18.53 19.93 -11.36
N VAL A 219 -17.93 21.07 -11.06
CA VAL A 219 -18.68 22.32 -10.90
C VAL A 219 -19.36 22.54 -12.25
N MET A 220 -20.68 22.38 -12.27
CA MET A 220 -21.53 22.80 -13.40
C MET A 220 -21.57 24.32 -13.48
#